data_AF-A0A9Q1RB31-F1
#
_entry.id   AF-A0A9Q1RB31-F1
#
_cell.length_a   1.000
_cell.length_b   1.000
_cell.length_c   1.000
_cell.angle_alpha   90.00
_cell.angle_beta   90.00
_cell.angle_gamma   90.00
#
_symmetry.space_group_name_H-M   'P 1'
#
loop_
_entity.id
_entity.type
_entity.pdbx_description
1 polymer ?
#
loop_
_entity_poly.entity_id
_entity_poly.type
_entity_poly.pdbx_seq_one_letter_code
_entity_poly.pdbx_strand_id
1 'polypeptide(L)'
;MGPHCRGKRKKLVWMDCDKLIDNTILQLNRTLHGIGSNSTSCTDFDAQTWLSASLTNIETCLSGSNQLNVSNILHPNLSTNVSQLISNSLAVNGELVDSQNSTEIGGFPSWVTARERKLLQSSTRSLASKAIFVVAQDGSGKFRSIQAAINAAAKKSKCIRRFHYLQYCNCWG
;
A
#
# COMPACT_ATOMS: atom_id res chain seq x y z
N MET A 1 6.45 -19.04 -26.72
CA MET A 1 5.58 -19.25 -25.53
C MET A 1 4.37 -20.09 -25.96
N GLY A 2 4.16 -21.27 -25.37
CA GLY A 2 3.12 -22.22 -25.82
C GLY A 2 1.69 -21.94 -25.31
N PRO A 3 0.67 -22.57 -25.92
CA PRO A 3 -0.75 -22.36 -25.62
C PRO A 3 -1.15 -22.74 -24.18
N HIS A 4 -0.56 -23.78 -23.59
CA HIS A 4 -0.79 -24.16 -22.19
C HIS A 4 -0.38 -23.07 -21.18
N CYS A 5 0.71 -22.35 -21.43
CA CYS A 5 1.16 -21.25 -20.59
C CYS A 5 0.26 -20.00 -20.74
N ARG A 6 -0.42 -19.85 -21.88
CA ARG A 6 -1.39 -18.75 -22.10
C ARG A 6 -2.68 -19.01 -21.31
N GLY A 7 -3.19 -20.24 -21.33
CA GLY A 7 -4.37 -20.63 -20.55
C GLY A 7 -4.20 -20.45 -19.03
N LYS A 8 -3.06 -20.88 -18.48
CA LYS A 8 -2.74 -20.69 -17.04
C LYS A 8 -2.71 -19.20 -16.65
N ARG A 9 -2.08 -18.35 -17.47
CA ARG A 9 -2.01 -16.91 -17.20
C ARG A 9 -3.37 -16.22 -17.25
N LYS A 10 -4.24 -16.59 -18.20
CA LYS A 10 -5.62 -16.07 -18.24
C LYS A 10 -6.41 -16.42 -16.97
N LYS A 11 -6.26 -17.64 -16.46
CA LYS A 11 -6.88 -18.06 -15.19
C LYS A 11 -6.36 -17.24 -14.00
N LEU A 12 -5.04 -16.98 -13.93
CA LEU A 12 -4.45 -16.17 -12.88
C LEU A 12 -4.97 -14.73 -12.89
N VAL A 13 -5.06 -14.09 -14.06
CA VAL A 13 -5.66 -12.75 -14.16
C VAL A 13 -7.08 -12.72 -13.63
N TRP A 14 -7.87 -13.74 -13.93
CA TRP A 14 -9.25 -13.81 -13.44
C TRP A 14 -9.28 -13.88 -11.91
N MET A 15 -8.45 -14.73 -11.30
CA MET A 15 -8.31 -14.83 -9.84
C MET A 15 -7.79 -13.55 -9.19
N ASP A 16 -6.83 -12.87 -9.84
CA ASP A 16 -6.31 -11.59 -9.35
C ASP A 16 -7.39 -10.51 -9.39
N CYS A 17 -8.16 -10.44 -10.47
CA CYS A 17 -9.28 -9.53 -10.61
C CYS A 17 -10.37 -9.75 -9.56
N ASP A 18 -10.77 -11.01 -9.33
CA ASP A 18 -11.73 -11.37 -8.29
C ASP A 18 -11.30 -10.83 -6.92
N LYS A 19 -10.04 -11.08 -6.55
CA LYS A 19 -9.44 -10.56 -5.32
C LYS A 19 -9.36 -9.03 -5.28
N LEU A 20 -9.06 -8.38 -6.40
CA LEU A 20 -9.01 -6.92 -6.49
C LEU A 20 -10.40 -6.31 -6.29
N ILE A 21 -11.45 -6.94 -6.82
CA ILE A 21 -12.84 -6.50 -6.63
C ILE A 21 -13.31 -6.72 -5.19
N ASP A 22 -12.97 -7.86 -4.57
CA ASP A 22 -13.23 -8.08 -3.15
C ASP A 22 -12.55 -7.01 -2.28
N ASN A 23 -11.30 -6.66 -2.60
CA ASN A 23 -10.59 -5.57 -1.93
C ASN A 23 -11.28 -4.23 -2.17
N THR A 24 -11.75 -3.94 -3.38
CA THR A 24 -12.52 -2.72 -3.68
C THR A 24 -13.78 -2.65 -2.81
N ILE A 25 -14.56 -3.73 -2.72
CA ILE A 25 -15.76 -3.78 -1.88
C ILE A 25 -15.39 -3.54 -0.41
N LEU A 26 -14.34 -4.18 0.09
CA LEU A 26 -13.85 -3.99 1.46
C LEU A 26 -13.49 -2.53 1.75
N GLN A 27 -12.74 -1.88 0.85
CA GLN A 27 -12.31 -0.49 1.04
C GLN A 27 -13.48 0.48 0.96
N LEU A 28 -14.41 0.30 0.00
CA LEU A 28 -15.62 1.12 -0.08
C LEU A 28 -16.51 0.98 1.16
N ASN A 29 -16.68 -0.23 1.69
CA ASN A 29 -17.41 -0.44 2.94
C ASN A 29 -16.75 0.24 4.14
N ARG A 30 -15.41 0.26 4.20
CA ARG A 30 -14.68 1.00 5.22
C ARG A 30 -14.90 2.51 5.09
N THR A 31 -14.84 3.04 3.87
CA THR A 31 -15.17 4.44 3.60
C THR A 31 -16.58 4.79 4.08
N LEU A 32 -17.58 3.98 3.74
CA LEU A 32 -18.97 4.19 4.18
C LEU A 32 -19.13 4.11 5.70
N HIS A 33 -18.48 3.15 6.35
CA HIS A 33 -18.50 3.04 7.81
C HIS A 33 -17.84 4.25 8.49
N GLY A 34 -16.73 4.73 7.94
CA GLY A 34 -16.02 5.91 8.43
C GLY A 34 -16.86 7.19 8.35
N ILE A 35 -17.65 7.35 7.28
CA ILE A 35 -18.52 8.51 7.07
C ILE A 35 -19.84 8.39 7.86
N GLY A 36 -20.41 7.19 7.95
CA GLY A 36 -21.76 6.96 8.46
C GLY A 36 -21.87 6.76 9.98
N SER A 37 -20.74 6.67 10.70
CA SER A 37 -20.74 6.48 12.15
C SER A 37 -20.18 7.72 12.86
N ASN A 38 -20.80 8.13 13.97
CA ASN A 38 -20.23 9.11 14.93
C ASN A 38 -18.98 8.56 15.64
N SER A 39 -18.32 7.55 15.08
CA SER A 39 -17.16 6.89 15.67
C SER A 39 -15.88 7.50 15.10
N THR A 40 -15.01 7.97 15.98
CA THR A 40 -13.71 8.60 15.68
C THR A 40 -12.67 7.62 15.13
N SER A 41 -13.07 6.49 14.53
CA SER A 41 -12.13 5.43 14.15
C SER A 41 -11.44 5.66 12.80
N CYS A 42 -11.95 6.56 11.97
CA CYS A 42 -11.48 6.77 10.60
C CYS A 42 -11.38 8.26 10.30
N THR A 43 -10.27 8.66 9.69
CA THR A 43 -10.02 10.05 9.27
C THR A 43 -10.41 10.28 7.82
N ASP A 44 -10.55 11.54 7.41
CA ASP A 44 -10.73 11.90 6.00
C ASP A 44 -9.55 11.37 5.16
N PHE A 45 -8.34 11.32 5.74
CA PHE A 45 -7.17 10.73 5.10
C PHE A 45 -7.32 9.21 4.89
N ASP A 46 -7.90 8.49 5.85
CA ASP A 46 -8.20 7.07 5.69
C ASP A 46 -9.21 6.85 4.57
N ALA A 47 -10.28 7.67 4.53
CA ALA A 47 -11.27 7.64 3.46
C ALA A 47 -10.63 7.90 2.08
N GLN A 48 -9.74 8.89 1.98
CA GLN A 48 -9.00 9.20 0.75
C GLN A 48 -8.13 8.02 0.31
N THR A 49 -7.47 7.37 1.26
CA THR A 49 -6.62 6.21 1.02
C THR A 49 -7.43 5.03 0.50
N TRP A 50 -8.58 4.74 1.10
CA TRP A 50 -9.44 3.62 0.70
C TRP A 50 -10.11 3.84 -0.64
N LEU A 51 -10.56 5.07 -0.93
CA LEU A 51 -11.09 5.45 -2.24
C LEU A 51 -10.01 5.31 -3.33
N SER A 52 -8.79 5.79 -3.06
CA SER A 52 -7.66 5.69 -4.01
C SER A 52 -7.32 4.23 -4.29
N ALA A 53 -7.22 3.40 -3.24
CA ALA A 53 -6.98 1.97 -3.37
C ALA A 53 -8.08 1.26 -4.17
N SER A 54 -9.35 1.64 -3.97
CA SER A 54 -10.49 1.10 -4.70
C SER A 54 -10.39 1.37 -6.20
N LEU A 55 -10.01 2.60 -6.58
CA LEU A 55 -9.81 2.98 -7.98
C LEU A 55 -8.63 2.22 -8.59
N THR A 56 -7.49 2.18 -7.91
CA THR A 56 -6.29 1.44 -8.36
C THR A 56 -6.57 -0.06 -8.56
N ASN A 57 -7.36 -0.67 -7.68
CA ASN A 57 -7.73 -2.08 -7.81
C ASN A 57 -8.52 -2.36 -9.09
N ILE A 58 -9.50 -1.50 -9.42
CA ILE A 58 -10.29 -1.60 -10.65
C ILE A 58 -9.40 -1.44 -11.88
N GLU A 59 -8.55 -0.40 -11.89
CA GLU A 59 -7.62 -0.12 -13.00
C GLU A 59 -6.60 -1.26 -13.20
N THR A 60 -6.08 -1.82 -12.11
CA THR A 60 -5.14 -2.95 -12.13
C THR A 60 -5.80 -4.18 -12.75
N CYS A 61 -7.03 -4.49 -12.34
CA CYS A 61 -7.78 -5.61 -12.91
C CYS A 61 -8.01 -5.40 -14.42
N LEU A 62 -8.50 -4.23 -14.83
CA LEU A 62 -8.75 -3.92 -16.25
C LEU A 62 -7.46 -3.98 -17.08
N SER A 63 -6.37 -3.41 -16.58
CA SER A 63 -5.07 -3.44 -17.25
C SER A 63 -4.55 -4.87 -17.42
N GLY A 64 -4.59 -5.69 -16.37
CA GLY A 64 -4.18 -7.10 -16.44
C GLY A 64 -5.03 -7.93 -17.41
N SER A 65 -6.34 -7.66 -17.44
CA SER A 65 -7.30 -8.28 -18.37
C SER A 65 -6.96 -7.96 -19.82
N ASN A 66 -6.71 -6.69 -20.11
CA ASN A 66 -6.39 -6.19 -21.45
C ASN A 66 -5.06 -6.76 -21.97
N GLN A 67 -4.03 -6.87 -21.12
CA GLN A 67 -2.72 -7.41 -21.52
C GLN A 67 -2.79 -8.87 -22.02
N LEU A 68 -3.76 -9.65 -21.53
CA LEU A 68 -3.89 -11.08 -21.88
C LEU A 68 -5.09 -11.38 -22.79
N ASN A 69 -5.76 -10.34 -23.31
CA ASN A 69 -7.00 -10.43 -24.08
C ASN A 69 -8.00 -11.35 -23.37
N VAL A 70 -8.26 -11.07 -22.10
CA VAL A 70 -9.32 -11.68 -21.31
C VAL A 70 -10.47 -10.69 -21.29
N SER A 71 -11.51 -10.97 -22.06
CA SER A 71 -12.72 -10.14 -22.12
C SER A 71 -13.68 -10.48 -20.97
N ASN A 72 -14.59 -9.54 -20.67
CA ASN A 72 -15.74 -9.73 -19.78
C ASN A 72 -15.42 -10.05 -18.30
N ILE A 73 -14.23 -9.70 -17.79
CA ILE A 73 -13.96 -9.86 -16.35
C ILE A 73 -14.77 -8.84 -15.53
N LEU A 74 -14.88 -7.61 -16.03
CA LEU A 74 -15.76 -6.57 -15.50
C LEU A 74 -16.63 -6.08 -16.64
N HIS A 75 -17.91 -5.85 -16.36
CA HIS A 75 -18.78 -5.22 -17.34
C HIS A 75 -18.28 -3.78 -17.54
N PRO A 76 -17.85 -3.38 -18.76
CA PRO A 76 -17.15 -2.10 -18.98
C PRO A 76 -17.95 -0.90 -18.46
N ASN A 77 -19.25 -0.85 -18.73
CA ASN A 77 -20.13 0.22 -18.25
C ASN A 77 -20.23 0.27 -16.71
N LEU A 78 -20.19 -0.89 -16.04
CA LEU A 78 -20.23 -0.94 -14.58
C LEU A 78 -18.90 -0.43 -14.01
N SER A 79 -17.76 -0.89 -14.54
CA SER A 79 -16.45 -0.42 -14.09
C SER A 79 -16.26 1.08 -14.33
N THR A 80 -16.67 1.61 -15.49
CA THR A 80 -16.56 3.05 -15.79
C THR A 80 -17.40 3.88 -14.84
N ASN A 81 -18.65 3.48 -14.59
CA ASN A 81 -19.54 4.21 -13.68
C ASN A 81 -19.02 4.18 -12.24
N VAL A 82 -18.58 3.01 -11.77
CA VAL A 82 -18.02 2.86 -10.41
C VAL A 82 -16.72 3.65 -10.26
N SER A 83 -15.80 3.57 -11.23
CA SER A 83 -14.59 4.39 -11.23
C SER A 83 -14.91 5.89 -11.20
N GLN A 84 -15.91 6.35 -11.98
CA GLN A 84 -16.32 7.75 -11.96
C GLN A 84 -16.88 8.18 -10.60
N LEU A 85 -17.71 7.34 -9.97
CA LEU A 85 -18.23 7.61 -8.63
C LEU A 85 -17.10 7.70 -7.60
N ILE A 86 -16.14 6.78 -7.65
CA ILE A 86 -14.96 6.79 -6.78
C ILE A 86 -14.14 8.06 -7.01
N SER A 87 -13.90 8.44 -8.26
CA SER A 87 -13.18 9.67 -8.62
C SER A 87 -13.89 10.93 -8.12
N ASN A 88 -15.22 11.00 -8.22
CA ASN A 88 -15.99 12.10 -7.69
C ASN A 88 -15.88 12.17 -6.17
N SER A 89 -15.98 11.03 -5.48
CA SER A 89 -15.79 10.95 -4.02
C SER A 89 -14.37 11.34 -3.60
N LEU A 90 -13.34 10.97 -4.37
CA LEU A 90 -11.95 11.40 -4.14
C LEU A 90 -11.79 12.91 -4.22
N ALA A 91 -12.44 13.56 -5.18
CA ALA A 91 -12.38 15.00 -5.32
C ALA A 91 -13.03 15.69 -4.10
N VAL A 92 -14.22 15.24 -3.69
CA VAL A 92 -14.92 15.80 -2.53
C VAL A 92 -14.13 15.58 -1.23
N ASN A 93 -13.62 14.37 -1.00
CA ASN A 93 -12.90 14.05 0.22
C ASN A 93 -11.48 14.66 0.24
N GLY A 94 -10.89 14.94 -0.93
CA GLY A 94 -9.62 15.65 -1.06
C GLY A 94 -9.66 17.04 -0.43
N GLU A 95 -10.74 17.79 -0.64
CA GLU A 95 -10.94 19.11 -0.01
C GLU A 95 -10.99 19.02 1.52
N LEU A 96 -11.59 17.95 2.06
CA LEU A 96 -11.64 17.70 3.50
C LEU A 96 -10.24 17.40 4.05
N VAL A 97 -9.48 16.55 3.35
CA VAL A 97 -8.08 16.24 3.72
C VAL A 97 -7.21 17.49 3.68
N ASP A 98 -7.32 18.32 2.66
CA ASP A 98 -6.55 19.56 2.54
C ASP A 98 -6.88 20.56 3.64
N SER A 99 -8.15 20.63 4.04
CA SER A 99 -8.58 21.44 5.18
C SER A 99 -7.91 20.98 6.50
N GLN A 100 -7.65 19.68 6.68
CA GLN A 100 -6.94 19.14 7.86
C GLN A 100 -5.42 19.34 7.79
N ASN A 101 -4.83 19.30 6.58
CA ASN A 101 -3.39 19.40 6.36
C ASN A 101 -2.82 20.82 6.54
N SER A 102 -3.67 21.84 6.66
CA SER A 102 -3.23 23.22 6.94
C SER A 102 -2.60 23.40 8.33
N THR A 103 -2.51 22.34 9.14
CA THR A 103 -1.77 22.30 10.41
C THR A 103 -0.46 21.51 10.29
N GLU A 104 0.49 21.98 9.48
CA GLU A 104 1.85 21.48 9.56
C GLU A 104 2.50 21.87 10.89
N ILE A 105 3.01 20.88 11.63
CA ILE A 105 3.73 21.14 12.89
C ILE A 105 5.22 20.87 12.63
N GLY A 106 5.98 21.94 12.40
CA GLY A 106 7.43 21.88 12.18
C GLY A 106 7.82 21.19 10.86
N GLY A 107 7.05 21.42 9.80
CA GLY A 107 7.30 20.87 8.45
C GLY A 107 6.91 19.40 8.27
N PHE A 108 6.07 18.87 9.16
CA PHE A 108 5.47 17.54 9.04
C PHE A 108 3.95 17.63 9.10
N PRO A 109 3.23 16.76 8.38
CA PRO A 109 1.78 16.62 8.51
C PRO A 109 1.36 16.33 9.96
N SER A 110 0.20 16.82 10.36
CA SER A 110 -0.35 16.69 11.71
C SER A 110 -0.52 15.23 12.17
N TRP A 111 -0.79 14.30 11.24
CA TRP A 111 -0.90 12.87 11.51
C TRP A 111 0.42 12.18 11.85
N VAL A 112 1.57 12.79 11.49
CA VAL A 112 2.88 12.24 11.85
C VAL A 112 3.17 12.57 13.31
N THR A 113 3.20 11.57 14.18
CA THR A 113 3.40 11.79 15.63
C THR A 113 4.78 12.38 15.93
N ALA A 114 4.94 13.08 17.07
CA ALA A 114 6.24 13.63 17.48
C ALA A 114 7.37 12.57 17.53
N ARG A 115 7.02 11.32 17.88
CA ARG A 115 7.96 10.20 17.89
C ARG A 115 8.39 9.80 16.48
N GLU A 116 7.45 9.73 15.54
CA GLU A 116 7.74 9.43 14.13
C GLU A 116 8.53 10.56 13.49
N ARG A 117 8.22 11.83 13.77
CA ARG A 117 9.03 12.97 13.33
C ARG A 117 10.48 12.84 13.80
N LYS A 118 10.69 12.55 15.09
CA LYS A 118 12.03 12.31 15.65
C LYS A 118 12.74 11.11 15.00
N LEU A 119 11.99 10.10 14.56
CA LEU A 119 12.54 8.95 13.82
C LEU A 119 12.93 9.33 12.39
N LEU A 120 12.07 10.06 11.67
CA LEU A 120 12.31 10.53 10.31
C LEU A 120 13.49 11.52 10.25
N GLN A 121 13.65 12.34 11.28
CA GLN A 121 14.78 13.27 11.42
C GLN A 121 16.07 12.60 11.94
N SER A 122 16.04 11.32 12.30
CA SER A 122 17.20 10.67 12.88
C SER A 122 18.24 10.32 11.81
N SER A 123 19.52 10.53 12.13
CA SER A 123 20.58 10.26 11.17
C SER A 123 20.66 8.78 10.81
N THR A 124 21.03 8.47 9.57
CA THR A 124 21.25 7.11 9.06
C THR A 124 22.12 6.27 9.99
N ARG A 125 23.14 6.89 10.60
CA ARG A 125 24.03 6.25 11.58
C ARG A 125 23.32 5.85 12.87
N SER A 126 22.37 6.66 13.36
CA SER A 126 21.57 6.36 14.55
C SER A 126 20.45 5.34 14.30
N LEU A 127 19.99 5.22 13.05
CA LEU A 127 19.04 4.20 12.62
C LEU A 127 19.73 2.85 12.47
N ALA A 128 20.90 2.83 11.84
CA ALA A 128 21.71 1.63 11.67
C ALA A 128 22.09 0.99 13.03
N SER A 129 22.36 1.79 14.06
CA SER A 129 22.65 1.28 15.41
C SER A 129 21.43 0.71 16.15
N LYS A 130 20.20 1.04 15.72
CA LYS A 130 18.94 0.50 16.26
C LYS A 130 18.35 -0.64 15.42
N ALA A 131 18.84 -0.83 14.19
CA ALA A 131 18.36 -1.86 13.30
C ALA A 131 18.75 -3.25 13.83
N ILE A 132 17.77 -4.16 13.88
CA ILE A 132 18.00 -5.56 14.30
C ILE A 132 18.80 -6.31 13.23
N PHE A 133 18.57 -5.95 11.96
CA PHE A 133 19.23 -6.53 10.80
C PHE A 133 19.56 -5.43 9.80
N VAL A 134 20.83 -5.36 9.41
CA VAL A 134 21.33 -4.44 8.38
C VAL A 134 21.75 -5.27 7.18
N VAL A 135 21.26 -4.92 5.99
CA VAL A 135 21.65 -5.55 4.73
C VAL A 135 22.55 -4.59 3.97
N ALA A 136 23.79 -5.01 3.71
CA ALA A 136 24.71 -4.24 2.88
C ALA A 136 25.52 -5.19 1.99
N GLN A 137 25.49 -4.94 0.68
CA GLN A 137 26.16 -5.82 -0.29
C GLN A 137 27.68 -5.79 -0.14
N ASP A 138 28.23 -4.65 0.25
CA ASP A 138 29.66 -4.43 0.54
C ASP A 138 30.17 -5.18 1.78
N GLY A 139 29.26 -5.81 2.55
CA GLY A 139 29.59 -6.52 3.78
C GLY A 139 29.70 -5.63 5.02
N SER A 140 29.38 -4.35 4.94
CA SER A 140 29.29 -3.45 6.10
C SER A 140 28.09 -3.77 7.02
N GLY A 141 27.14 -4.56 6.52
CA GLY A 141 25.96 -5.05 7.22
C GLY A 141 26.05 -6.54 7.58
N LYS A 142 25.16 -6.98 8.48
CA LYS A 142 25.10 -8.38 8.95
C LYS A 142 24.71 -9.37 7.84
N PHE A 143 23.98 -8.92 6.82
CA PHE A 143 23.61 -9.74 5.67
C PHE A 143 23.98 -9.04 4.37
N ARG A 144 24.34 -9.83 3.35
CA ARG A 144 24.62 -9.33 2.00
C ARG A 144 23.44 -9.42 1.05
N SER A 145 22.34 -10.04 1.48
CA SER A 145 21.12 -10.16 0.70
C SER A 145 19.87 -10.00 1.57
N ILE A 146 18.81 -9.49 0.95
CA ILE A 146 17.50 -9.31 1.59
C ILE A 146 16.97 -10.68 2.06
N GLN A 147 17.08 -11.70 1.20
CA GLN A 147 16.59 -13.04 1.51
C GLN A 147 17.24 -13.64 2.76
N ALA A 148 18.54 -13.43 2.96
CA ALA A 148 19.23 -13.91 4.15
C ALA A 148 18.73 -13.21 5.43
N ALA A 149 18.47 -11.90 5.35
CA ALA A 149 17.90 -11.15 6.47
C ALA A 149 16.47 -11.57 6.78
N ILE A 150 15.62 -11.81 5.76
CA ILE A 150 14.25 -12.32 5.93
C ILE A 150 14.27 -13.68 6.63
N ASN A 151 15.12 -14.61 6.16
CA ASN A 151 15.23 -15.94 6.76
C ASN A 151 15.68 -15.88 8.22
N ALA A 152 16.58 -14.96 8.56
CA ALA A 152 17.03 -14.75 9.93
C ALA A 152 15.96 -14.09 10.82
N ALA A 153 15.20 -13.14 10.29
CA ALA A 153 14.07 -12.52 10.97
C ALA A 153 13.01 -13.56 11.33
N ALA A 154 12.59 -14.38 10.36
CA ALA A 154 11.59 -15.44 10.55
C ALA A 154 11.94 -16.41 11.69
N LYS A 155 13.22 -16.71 11.91
CA LYS A 155 13.70 -17.56 13.01
C LYS A 155 13.58 -16.90 14.39
N LYS A 156 13.62 -15.57 14.47
CA LYS A 156 13.51 -14.81 15.74
C LYS A 156 12.06 -14.49 16.15
N SER A 157 11.10 -14.58 15.23
CA SER A 157 9.72 -14.10 15.42
C SER A 157 8.78 -15.02 16.22
N LYS A 158 9.28 -16.03 16.95
CA LYS A 158 8.38 -16.95 17.69
C LYS A 158 7.64 -16.30 18.86
N CYS A 159 7.98 -15.07 19.26
CA CYS A 159 7.19 -14.31 20.21
C CYS A 159 7.35 -12.81 19.95
N ILE A 160 6.24 -12.07 19.81
CA ILE A 160 6.12 -10.61 19.63
C ILE A 160 6.19 -10.11 18.16
N ARG A 161 5.09 -9.50 17.71
CA ARG A 161 5.01 -8.66 16.50
C ARG A 161 5.84 -7.38 16.71
N ARG A 162 7.13 -7.40 16.35
CA ARG A 162 7.98 -6.21 16.25
C ARG A 162 8.07 -5.77 14.79
N PHE A 163 7.96 -4.47 14.54
CA PHE A 163 8.26 -3.86 13.25
C PHE A 163 9.76 -4.04 12.96
N HIS A 164 10.08 -4.80 11.92
CA HIS A 164 11.46 -5.01 11.48
C HIS A 164 11.79 -3.99 10.39
N TYR A 165 12.56 -2.97 10.75
CA TYR A 165 13.13 -2.05 9.78
C TYR A 165 14.33 -2.73 9.11
N LEU A 166 14.22 -3.02 7.82
CA LEU A 166 15.33 -3.40 6.96
C LEU A 166 15.84 -2.12 6.29
N GLN A 167 17.02 -1.65 6.71
CA GLN A 167 17.66 -0.52 6.05
C GLN A 167 18.57 -1.04 4.93
N TYR A 168 18.29 -0.58 3.71
CA TYR A 168 19.09 -0.85 2.52
C TYR A 168 20.05 0.32 2.32
N CYS A 169 21.35 0.09 2.52
CA CYS A 169 22.37 1.07 2.15
C CYS A 169 22.76 0.83 0.70
N ASN A 170 22.21 1.61 -0.23
CA ASN A 170 22.81 1.75 -1.56
C ASN A 170 23.87 2.85 -1.47
N CYS A 171 25.13 2.49 -1.68
CA CYS A 171 26.16 3.47 -1.99
C CYS A 171 25.86 4.01 -3.39
N TRP A 172 25.23 5.19 -3.46
CA TRP A 172 25.42 6.05 -4.62
C TRP A 172 26.85 6.57 -4.52
N GLY A 173 27.59 6.42 -5.63
CA GLY A 173 29.05 6.52 -5.70
C GLY A 173 29.66 7.84 -5.22
#